data_AF-A0A1W1XZU1-F1
#
_entry.id   AF-A0A1W1XZU1-F1
#
_cell.length_a   1.000
_cell.length_b   1.000
_cell.length_c   1.000
_cell.angle_alpha   90.00
_cell.angle_beta   90.00
_cell.angle_gamma   90.00
#
_symmetry.space_group_name_H-M   'P 1'
#
loop_
_entity.id
_entity.type
_entity.pdbx_description
1 polymer ?
#
loop_
_entity_poly.entity_id
_entity_poly.type
_entity_poly.pdbx_seq_one_letter_code
_entity_poly.pdbx_strand_id
1 'polypeptide(L)'
;MTIFARWLQRLLQHSASPREAPAIQLDDDGLTQVMRNGEVHTVHWNELAEVSIVTTDDGPLADDVFWVLSGERERCVVPGSAEVIGRLLRRLQALPGFRNDAVIDAMGSSGRARFVCWQRDTAH
;
A
#
# COMPACT_ATOMS: atom_id res chain seq x y z
N MET A 1 0.03 -28.02 11.21
CA MET A 1 -1.16 -27.65 12.00
C MET A 1 -1.69 -26.33 11.45
N THR A 2 -2.60 -26.44 10.51
CA THR A 2 -2.99 -25.37 9.58
C THR A 2 -4.30 -24.74 10.07
N ILE A 3 -4.21 -23.77 10.97
CA ILE A 3 -5.40 -23.12 11.57
C ILE A 3 -5.48 -21.63 11.20
N PHE A 4 -4.42 -21.00 10.69
CA PHE A 4 -4.42 -19.55 10.45
C PHE A 4 -5.18 -19.08 9.18
N ALA A 5 -5.61 -19.98 8.29
CA ALA A 5 -5.99 -19.64 6.92
C ALA A 5 -7.48 -19.81 6.54
N ARG A 6 -8.40 -20.17 7.45
CA ARG A 6 -9.81 -20.45 7.08
C ARG A 6 -10.87 -19.52 7.68
N TRP A 7 -10.49 -18.63 8.60
CA TRP A 7 -11.40 -17.64 9.19
C TRP A 7 -11.36 -16.29 8.45
N LEU A 8 -10.19 -15.88 7.96
CA LEU A 8 -9.99 -14.63 7.21
C LEU A 8 -10.74 -14.60 5.86
N GLN A 9 -10.88 -15.75 5.21
CA GLN A 9 -11.51 -15.88 3.89
C GLN A 9 -13.04 -15.70 3.90
N ARG A 10 -13.67 -15.72 5.09
CA ARG A 10 -15.13 -15.58 5.27
C ARG A 10 -15.55 -14.18 5.76
N LEU A 11 -14.62 -13.40 6.30
CA LEU A 11 -14.85 -12.00 6.69
C LEU A 11 -14.56 -11.01 5.55
N LEU A 12 -13.81 -11.42 4.53
CA LEU A 12 -13.58 -10.64 3.30
C LEU A 12 -14.76 -10.70 2.30
N GLN A 13 -15.84 -11.41 2.62
CA GLN A 13 -17.04 -11.53 1.79
C GLN A 13 -18.14 -10.49 2.14
N HIS A 14 -17.86 -9.53 3.03
CA HIS A 14 -18.79 -8.46 3.36
C HIS A 14 -18.27 -7.09 2.86
N SER A 15 -18.33 -6.97 1.53
CA SER A 15 -18.76 -5.78 0.78
C SER A 15 -18.57 -4.42 1.46
N ALA A 16 -17.42 -3.78 1.21
CA ALA A 16 -17.43 -2.32 1.11
C ALA A 16 -18.39 -1.94 -0.04
N SER A 17 -19.37 -1.07 0.24
CA SER A 17 -20.36 -0.67 -0.75
C SER A 17 -19.70 0.05 -1.93
N PRO A 18 -20.15 -0.10 -3.20
CA PRO A 18 -19.45 0.41 -4.40
C PRO A 18 -19.39 1.93 -4.58
N ARG A 19 -19.70 2.74 -3.56
CA ARG A 19 -19.88 4.18 -3.74
C ARG A 19 -18.55 4.93 -3.49
N GLU A 20 -17.68 4.81 -4.50
CA GLU A 20 -16.50 5.62 -4.85
C GLU A 20 -15.35 5.70 -3.83
N ALA A 21 -14.57 4.62 -3.78
CA ALA A 21 -13.17 4.69 -3.36
C ALA A 21 -12.35 5.53 -4.38
N PRO A 22 -11.25 6.19 -3.98
CA PRO A 22 -10.37 6.88 -4.93
C PRO A 22 -9.94 5.93 -6.04
N ALA A 23 -9.98 6.40 -7.28
CA ALA A 23 -9.53 5.59 -8.41
C ALA A 23 -8.00 5.52 -8.37
N ILE A 24 -7.47 4.30 -8.19
CA ILE A 24 -6.03 4.05 -8.16
C ILE A 24 -5.65 3.33 -9.44
N GLN A 25 -4.77 3.96 -10.22
CA GLN A 25 -4.25 3.43 -11.47
C GLN A 25 -2.76 3.19 -11.32
N LEU A 26 -2.31 2.06 -11.86
CA LEU A 26 -0.92 1.61 -11.85
C LEU A 26 -0.55 1.27 -13.28
N ASP A 27 0.50 1.88 -13.80
CA ASP A 27 1.01 1.67 -15.15
C ASP A 27 2.56 1.69 -15.17
N ASP A 28 3.12 1.74 -16.37
CA ASP A 28 4.58 1.72 -16.58
C ASP A 28 5.26 3.04 -16.19
N ASP A 29 4.51 4.14 -16.03
CA ASP A 29 5.04 5.46 -15.68
C ASP A 29 4.96 5.72 -14.17
N GLY A 30 3.93 5.23 -13.50
CA GLY A 30 3.76 5.48 -12.08
C GLY A 30 2.50 4.88 -11.44
N LEU A 31 2.16 5.49 -10.31
CA LEU A 31 0.88 5.29 -9.63
C LEU A 31 0.15 6.62 -9.58
N THR A 32 -1.10 6.62 -10.04
CA THR A 32 -1.98 7.78 -10.00
C THR A 32 -3.18 7.50 -9.11
N GLN A 33 -3.49 8.44 -8.22
CA GLN A 33 -4.61 8.40 -7.30
C GLN A 33 -5.51 9.60 -7.56
N VAL A 34 -6.77 9.34 -7.91
CA VAL A 34 -7.81 10.38 -8.05
C VAL A 34 -8.64 10.40 -6.78
N MET A 35 -8.56 11.51 -6.06
CA MET A 35 -9.28 11.78 -4.82
C MET A 35 -10.75 12.13 -5.11
N ARG A 36 -11.61 12.05 -4.09
CA ARG A 36 -13.06 12.32 -4.22
C ARG A 36 -13.38 13.76 -4.64
N ASN A 37 -12.52 14.72 -4.29
CA ASN A 37 -12.63 16.12 -4.69
C ASN A 37 -12.15 16.38 -6.14
N GLY A 38 -11.72 15.34 -6.86
CA GLY A 38 -11.14 15.44 -8.21
C GLY A 38 -9.65 15.79 -8.23
N GLU A 39 -9.01 15.96 -7.08
CA GLU A 39 -7.56 16.12 -6.98
C GLU A 39 -6.85 14.85 -7.46
N VAL A 40 -5.80 15.03 -8.25
CA VAL A 40 -5.02 13.93 -8.81
C VAL A 40 -3.63 14.01 -8.22
N HIS A 41 -3.18 12.89 -7.64
CA HIS A 41 -1.81 12.71 -7.19
C HIS A 41 -1.14 11.64 -8.02
N THR A 42 0.08 11.90 -8.48
CA THR A 42 0.87 10.95 -9.24
C THR A 42 2.27 10.85 -8.66
N VAL A 43 2.70 9.62 -8.40
CA VAL A 43 4.10 9.31 -8.10
C VAL A 43 4.67 8.53 -9.28
N HIS A 44 5.56 9.17 -10.04
CA HIS A 44 6.29 8.51 -11.10
C HIS A 44 7.38 7.58 -10.55
N TRP A 45 7.63 6.45 -11.22
CA TRP A 45 8.64 5.50 -10.74
C TRP A 45 10.06 6.08 -10.72
N ASN A 46 10.37 6.99 -11.65
CA ASN A 46 11.66 7.68 -11.70
C ASN A 46 11.85 8.70 -10.57
N GLU A 47 10.77 9.16 -9.92
CA GLU A 47 10.78 10.11 -8.80
C GLU A 47 10.50 9.44 -7.45
N LEU A 48 10.12 8.15 -7.43
CA LEU A 48 9.85 7.41 -6.20
C LEU A 48 11.08 7.43 -5.28
N ALA A 49 10.94 8.07 -4.12
CA ALA A 49 12.01 8.24 -3.14
C ALA A 49 11.89 7.23 -2.00
N GLU A 50 10.67 6.82 -1.65
CA GLU A 50 10.42 5.92 -0.54
C GLU A 50 9.11 5.13 -0.70
N VAL A 51 9.12 3.90 -0.20
CA VAL A 51 7.93 3.09 0.06
C VAL A 51 7.87 2.77 1.54
N SER A 52 6.74 3.06 2.17
CA SER A 52 6.47 2.63 3.54
C SER A 52 5.07 2.04 3.69
N ILE A 53 4.89 1.19 4.71
CA ILE A 53 3.58 0.75 5.15
C ILE A 53 3.29 1.45 6.48
N VAL A 54 2.13 2.09 6.56
CA VAL A 54 1.57 2.66 7.78
C VAL A 54 0.45 1.75 8.24
N THR A 55 0.48 1.36 9.50
CA THR A 55 -0.58 0.58 10.14
C THR A 55 -1.36 1.43 11.13
N THR A 56 -2.63 1.13 11.35
CA THR A 56 -3.47 1.75 12.38
C THR A 56 -4.13 0.70 13.25
N ASP A 57 -4.85 1.14 14.28
CA ASP A 57 -5.62 0.32 15.22
C ASP A 57 -7.13 0.32 14.89
N ASP A 58 -7.50 0.76 13.68
CA ASP A 58 -8.91 0.93 13.26
C ASP A 58 -9.56 -0.36 12.70
N GLY A 59 -8.75 -1.41 12.52
CA GLY A 59 -9.20 -2.72 12.08
C GLY A 59 -10.08 -3.44 13.11
N PRO A 60 -10.81 -4.50 12.73
CA PRO A 60 -10.82 -5.14 11.41
C PRO A 60 -11.93 -4.63 10.46
N LEU A 61 -12.71 -3.61 10.89
CA LEU A 61 -13.85 -3.10 10.12
C LEU A 61 -13.45 -2.03 9.09
N ALA A 62 -12.32 -1.36 9.30
CA ALA A 62 -11.71 -0.42 8.37
C ALA A 62 -10.34 -0.94 7.91
N ASP A 63 -9.84 -0.38 6.82
CA ASP A 63 -8.44 -0.59 6.43
C ASP A 63 -7.51 -0.12 7.56
N ASP A 64 -6.63 -1.01 8.01
CA ASP A 64 -5.63 -0.78 9.04
C ASP A 64 -4.20 -0.89 8.50
N VAL A 65 -4.05 -1.05 7.19
CA VAL A 65 -2.79 -1.17 6.47
C VAL A 65 -2.82 -0.25 5.25
N PHE A 66 -1.85 0.65 5.14
CA PHE A 66 -1.75 1.64 4.06
C PHE A 66 -0.35 1.66 3.47
N TRP A 67 -0.26 1.48 2.16
CA TRP A 67 0.97 1.61 1.38
C TRP A 67 1.15 3.07 0.98
N VAL A 68 2.24 3.68 1.43
CA VAL A 68 2.58 5.06 1.15
C VAL A 68 3.76 5.09 0.19
N LEU A 69 3.51 5.60 -1.00
CA LEU A 69 4.52 5.87 -2.02
C LEU A 69 4.84 7.36 -1.96
N SER A 70 6.07 7.71 -1.61
CA SER A 70 6.54 9.10 -1.57
C SER A 70 7.46 9.35 -2.74
N GLY A 71 7.08 10.26 -3.64
CA GLY A 71 7.96 10.86 -4.63
C GLY A 71 8.67 12.09 -4.09
N GLU A 72 9.36 12.83 -4.95
CA GLU A 72 10.03 14.08 -4.57
C GLU A 72 9.05 15.20 -4.19
N ARG A 73 7.87 15.24 -4.82
CA ARG A 73 6.89 16.33 -4.67
C ARG A 73 5.54 15.86 -4.16
N GLU A 74 5.13 14.66 -4.56
CA GLU A 74 3.82 14.11 -4.26
C GLU A 74 3.91 12.77 -3.56
N ARG A 75 2.79 12.36 -2.97
CA ARG A 75 2.65 11.04 -2.38
C ARG A 75 1.30 10.45 -2.75
N CYS A 76 1.26 9.13 -2.85
CA CYS A 76 0.03 8.38 -2.99
C CYS A 76 -0.13 7.40 -1.84
N VAL A 77 -1.36 7.25 -1.35
CA VAL A 77 -1.69 6.35 -0.24
C VAL A 77 -2.67 5.29 -0.75
N VAL A 78 -2.23 4.04 -0.78
CA VAL A 78 -2.98 2.90 -1.30
C VAL A 78 -3.42 2.01 -0.13
N PRO A 79 -4.73 1.87 0.13
CA PRO A 79 -5.21 0.94 1.15
C PRO A 79 -4.79 -0.50 0.84
N GLY A 80 -4.51 -1.28 1.88
CA GLY A 80 -4.14 -2.70 1.76
C GLY A 80 -5.22 -3.56 1.12
N SER A 81 -6.49 -3.15 1.21
CA SER A 81 -7.62 -3.81 0.54
C SER A 81 -7.82 -3.41 -0.93
N ALA A 82 -7.07 -2.43 -1.46
CA ALA A 82 -7.25 -1.96 -2.82
C ALA A 82 -6.98 -3.07 -3.85
N GLU A 83 -7.78 -3.13 -4.92
CA GLU A 83 -7.67 -4.16 -5.97
C GLU A 83 -6.26 -4.19 -6.62
N VAL A 84 -5.61 -3.04 -6.70
CA VAL A 84 -4.27 -2.89 -7.30
C VAL A 84 -3.15 -3.49 -6.45
N ILE A 85 -3.40 -3.83 -5.18
CA ILE A 85 -2.33 -4.10 -4.21
C ILE A 85 -1.42 -5.26 -4.62
N GLY A 86 -2.00 -6.31 -5.21
CA GLY A 86 -1.22 -7.45 -5.69
C GLY A 86 -0.29 -7.10 -6.86
N ARG A 87 -0.69 -6.16 -7.74
CA ARG A 87 0.17 -5.66 -8.83
C ARG A 87 1.22 -4.70 -8.30
N LEU A 88 0.81 -3.80 -7.39
CA LEU A 88 1.70 -2.84 -6.74
C LEU A 88 2.83 -3.57 -6.00
N LEU A 89 2.51 -4.53 -5.13
CA LEU A 89 3.51 -5.29 -4.37
C LEU A 89 4.54 -5.96 -5.29
N ARG A 90 4.09 -6.62 -6.37
CA ARG A 90 5.02 -7.26 -7.34
C ARG A 90 5.96 -6.25 -7.99
N ARG A 91 5.47 -5.07 -8.36
CA ARG A 91 6.29 -3.99 -8.94
C ARG A 91 7.32 -3.47 -7.96
N LEU A 92 6.92 -3.27 -6.70
CA LEU A 92 7.79 -2.75 -5.64
C LEU A 92 8.85 -3.77 -5.21
N GLN A 93 8.52 -5.05 -5.13
CA GLN A 93 9.47 -6.13 -4.86
C GLN A 93 10.58 -6.27 -5.91
N ALA A 94 10.37 -5.74 -7.12
CA ALA A 94 11.39 -5.68 -8.16
C ALA A 94 12.41 -4.53 -7.95
N LEU A 95 12.18 -3.63 -6.99
CA LEU A 95 13.14 -2.57 -6.67
C LEU A 95 14.38 -3.17 -5.98
N PRO A 96 15.61 -2.81 -6.40
CA PRO A 96 16.81 -3.22 -5.70
C PRO A 96 16.77 -2.79 -4.23
N GLY A 97 17.07 -3.71 -3.32
CA GLY A 97 17.07 -3.44 -1.88
C GLY A 97 15.68 -3.39 -1.22
N PHE A 98 14.61 -3.79 -1.91
CA PHE A 98 13.27 -3.85 -1.30
C PHE A 98 13.23 -4.83 -0.12
N ARG A 99 12.75 -4.34 1.03
CA ARG A 99 12.72 -5.02 2.33
C ARG A 99 11.42 -5.78 2.53
N ASN A 100 11.40 -7.04 2.11
CA ASN A 100 10.26 -7.93 2.32
C ASN A 100 10.03 -8.29 3.80
N ASP A 101 11.08 -8.28 4.61
CA ASP A 101 11.02 -8.39 6.07
C ASP A 101 10.16 -7.28 6.68
N ALA A 102 10.35 -6.03 6.25
CA ALA A 102 9.55 -4.90 6.72
C ALA A 102 8.06 -5.03 6.35
N VAL A 103 7.75 -5.66 5.21
CA VAL A 103 6.36 -5.97 4.83
C VAL A 103 5.76 -7.02 5.77
N ILE A 104 6.51 -8.08 6.08
CA ILE A 104 6.08 -9.14 7.01
C ILE A 104 5.84 -8.55 8.41
N ASP A 105 6.77 -7.72 8.89
CA ASP A 105 6.63 -7.04 10.18
C ASP A 105 5.39 -6.15 10.22
N ALA A 106 5.11 -5.43 9.12
CA ALA A 106 3.91 -4.61 9.01
C ALA A 106 2.62 -5.44 9.06
N MET A 107 2.57 -6.59 8.37
CA MET A 107 1.39 -7.48 8.40
C MET A 107 1.18 -8.14 9.77
N GLY A 108 2.22 -8.20 10.61
CA GLY A 108 2.15 -8.68 11.98
C GLY A 108 1.83 -7.59 13.02
N SER A 109 1.76 -6.32 12.60
CA SER A 109 1.45 -5.20 13.51
C SER A 109 -0.02 -5.21 13.92
N SER A 110 -0.28 -4.88 15.18
CA SER A 110 -1.64 -4.75 15.75
C SER A 110 -1.95 -3.34 16.25
N GLY A 111 -1.09 -2.37 15.93
CA GLY A 111 -1.27 -0.98 16.34
C GLY A 111 -0.55 -0.02 15.40
N ARG A 112 -0.60 1.26 15.74
CA ARG A 112 -0.05 2.33 14.91
C ARG A 112 1.47 2.23 14.79
N ALA A 113 1.95 1.92 13.59
CA ALA A 113 3.37 1.84 13.29
C ALA A 113 3.67 2.20 11.82
N ARG A 114 4.94 2.49 11.52
CA ARG A 114 5.42 2.78 10.17
C ARG A 114 6.65 1.94 9.85
N PHE A 115 6.61 1.25 8.71
CA PHE A 115 7.65 0.32 8.26
C PHE A 115 8.18 0.77 6.90
N VAL A 116 9.46 1.16 6.83
CA VAL A 116 10.10 1.53 5.56
C VAL A 116 10.46 0.25 4.80
N CYS A 117 9.81 0.04 3.67
CA CYS A 117 10.00 -1.13 2.82
C CYS A 117 11.06 -0.87 1.75
N TRP A 118 11.28 0.38 1.37
CA TRP A 118 12.31 0.75 0.42
C TRP A 118 12.60 2.25 0.49
N GLN A 119 13.85 2.63 0.26
CA GLN A 119 14.27 4.00 0.02
C GLN A 119 15.21 4.01 -1.18
N ARG A 120 15.12 5.05 -2.00
CA ARG A 120 16.08 5.25 -3.07
C ARG A 120 17.46 5.45 -2.46
N ASP A 121 18.44 4.71 -2.96
CA ASP A 121 19.82 4.95 -2.60
C ASP A 121 20.22 6.31 -3.16
N THR A 122 20.54 7.25 -2.28
CA THR A 122 21.01 8.60 -2.63
C THR A 122 22.53 8.67 -2.67
N ALA A 123 23.22 7.51 -2.66
CA ALA A 123 24.67 7.45 -2.78
C ALA A 123 25.15 8.24 -4.01
N HIS A 124 25.94 9.26 -3.70
CA HIS A 124 26.41 10.34 -4.57
C HIS A 124 27.71 9.99 -5.28
#